data_AF-A0A955V5I0-F1
#
_entry.id   AF-A0A955V5I0-F1
#
_cell.length_a   1.000
_cell.length_b   1.000
_cell.length_c   1.000
_cell.angle_alpha   90.00
_cell.angle_beta   90.00
_cell.angle_gamma   90.00
#
_symmetry.space_group_name_H-M   'P 1'
#
loop_
_entity.id
_entity.type
_entity.pdbx_description
1 polymer ?
#
loop_
_entity_poly.entity_id
_entity_poly.type
_entity_poly.pdbx_seq_one_letter_code
_entity_poly.pdbx_strand_id
1 'polypeptide(L)'
;MTRPRAARGTATLVAAALLAGAGACASTQYTPKPYPYVKMVQRAGTPQLVAGAGEPRAAGPLGGDLSELVADVPLAKDHAEAGEEEAVISLVLAIGGAVVLPVGTTLVLIDSVDNPDGLSPTGALGIGLTAAGAALLVAGLSTALSSQAHYYDAINLYNDAMWERSHVMLRGQGLPELAPEPEPAPPAPGPADPAPAAPTPSDPAMAPPPRDGSTGPY
;
A
#
# COMPACT_ATOMS: atom_id res chain seq x y z
N MET A 1 -49.42 5.09 15.32
CA MET A 1 -48.48 3.97 15.51
C MET A 1 -47.53 3.91 14.32
N THR A 2 -46.39 4.59 14.41
CA THR A 2 -45.40 4.75 13.34
C THR A 2 -44.23 3.79 13.60
N ARG A 3 -43.96 2.87 12.66
CA ARG A 3 -42.84 1.94 12.76
C ARG A 3 -41.54 2.66 12.38
N PRO A 4 -40.47 2.64 13.20
CA PRO A 4 -39.18 3.16 12.80
C PRO A 4 -38.57 2.29 11.69
N ARG A 5 -38.27 2.89 10.55
CA ARG A 5 -37.54 2.27 9.44
C ARG A 5 -36.06 2.67 9.49
N ALA A 6 -35.23 1.65 9.31
CA ALA A 6 -33.88 1.68 8.74
C ALA A 6 -32.70 2.26 9.56
N ALA A 7 -32.04 1.37 10.29
CA ALA A 7 -30.62 1.50 10.68
C ALA A 7 -29.84 0.24 10.24
N ARG A 8 -29.95 -0.16 8.97
CA ARG A 8 -29.30 -1.37 8.41
C ARG A 8 -28.20 -1.07 7.36
N GLY A 9 -27.85 0.19 7.14
CA GLY A 9 -26.98 0.58 6.02
C GLY A 9 -25.47 0.67 6.33
N THR A 10 -25.08 0.91 7.58
CA THR A 10 -23.70 1.31 7.92
C THR A 10 -22.78 0.17 8.34
N ALA A 11 -23.31 -0.97 8.81
CA ALA A 11 -22.47 -2.12 9.21
C ALA A 11 -21.79 -2.84 8.04
N THR A 12 -22.28 -2.66 6.81
CA THR A 12 -21.84 -3.43 5.64
C THR A 12 -20.54 -2.90 5.01
N LEU A 13 -20.23 -1.60 5.17
CA LEU A 13 -19.04 -0.99 4.53
C LEU A 13 -17.72 -1.32 5.26
N VAL A 14 -17.74 -1.44 6.60
CA VAL A 14 -16.54 -1.80 7.39
C VAL A 14 -16.13 -3.26 7.16
N ALA A 15 -17.10 -4.16 6.99
CA ALA A 15 -16.85 -5.58 6.71
C ALA A 15 -16.24 -5.81 5.31
N ALA A 16 -16.61 -4.99 4.31
CA ALA A 16 -16.08 -5.09 2.95
C ALA A 16 -14.59 -4.68 2.85
N ALA A 17 -14.16 -3.68 3.64
CA ALA A 17 -12.76 -3.26 3.69
C ALA A 17 -11.84 -4.32 4.33
N LEU A 18 -12.35 -5.08 5.31
CA LEU A 18 -11.61 -6.16 5.97
C LEU A 18 -11.52 -7.43 5.12
N LEU A 19 -12.52 -7.72 4.27
CA LEU A 19 -12.51 -8.93 3.43
C LEU A 19 -11.61 -8.82 2.17
N ALA A 20 -11.30 -7.61 1.71
CA ALA A 20 -10.45 -7.41 0.53
C ALA A 20 -8.97 -7.82 0.76
N GLY A 21 -8.54 -8.03 2.01
CA GLY A 21 -7.18 -8.46 2.35
C GLY A 21 -6.93 -9.98 2.28
N ALA A 22 -7.95 -10.81 2.03
CA ALA A 22 -7.84 -12.28 2.07
C ALA A 22 -7.45 -12.94 0.73
N GLY A 23 -7.00 -12.15 -0.25
CA GLY A 23 -6.50 -12.65 -1.53
C GLY A 23 -5.16 -13.36 -1.37
N ALA A 24 -5.20 -14.63 -0.96
CA ALA A 24 -4.07 -15.55 -0.98
C ALA A 24 -3.66 -15.84 -2.42
N CYS A 25 -2.92 -14.93 -3.04
CA CYS A 25 -2.23 -15.18 -4.29
C CYS A 25 -1.14 -16.23 -4.05
N ALA A 26 -1.09 -17.26 -4.89
CA ALA A 26 -0.06 -18.27 -4.88
C ALA A 26 1.32 -17.60 -5.09
N SER A 27 2.00 -17.29 -3.99
CA SER A 27 3.35 -16.75 -3.99
C SER A 27 4.31 -17.87 -4.39
N THR A 28 5.00 -17.71 -5.53
CA THR A 28 6.10 -18.59 -5.89
C THR A 28 7.22 -18.43 -4.87
N GLN A 29 7.66 -19.53 -4.26
CA GLN A 29 8.76 -19.52 -3.31
C GLN A 29 10.07 -19.39 -4.09
N TYR A 30 10.59 -18.17 -4.21
CA TYR A 30 11.92 -17.92 -4.78
C TYR A 30 12.99 -18.10 -3.70
N THR A 31 13.95 -19.00 -3.95
CA THR A 31 15.15 -19.15 -3.11
C THR A 31 16.27 -18.31 -3.73
N PRO A 32 16.69 -17.19 -3.10
CA PRO A 32 17.73 -16.37 -3.67
C PRO A 32 19.07 -17.10 -3.69
N LYS A 33 19.87 -16.83 -4.72
CA LYS A 33 21.27 -17.27 -4.73
C LYS A 33 22.02 -16.63 -3.54
N PRO A 34 22.88 -17.38 -2.82
CA PRO A 34 23.69 -16.84 -1.73
C PRO A 34 24.72 -15.86 -2.32
N TYR A 35 24.55 -14.58 -2.01
CA TYR A 35 25.42 -13.48 -2.41
C TYR A 35 25.40 -12.43 -1.30
N PRO A 36 26.44 -11.61 -1.13
CA PRO A 36 26.57 -10.64 -0.03
C PRO A 36 25.55 -9.49 -0.07
N TYR A 37 24.53 -9.58 -0.92
CA TYR A 37 23.47 -8.59 -1.09
C TYR A 37 22.35 -8.81 -0.07
N VAL A 38 21.71 -7.71 0.33
CA VAL A 38 20.43 -7.75 1.05
C VAL A 38 19.31 -7.94 0.03
N LYS A 39 18.43 -8.90 0.31
CA LYS A 39 17.29 -9.24 -0.53
C LYS A 39 16.03 -9.34 0.31
N MET A 40 14.93 -8.85 -0.23
CA MET A 40 13.61 -9.07 0.32
C MET A 40 13.02 -10.35 -0.27
N VAL A 41 12.67 -11.31 0.59
CA VAL A 41 11.99 -12.55 0.21
C VAL A 41 10.64 -12.62 0.90
N GLN A 42 9.61 -13.02 0.18
CA GLN A 42 8.32 -13.28 0.79
C GLN A 42 8.24 -14.75 1.21
N ARG A 43 8.13 -15.02 2.52
CA ARG A 43 7.95 -16.38 3.05
C ARG A 43 6.64 -16.43 3.82
N ALA A 44 5.74 -17.33 3.41
CA ALA A 44 4.40 -17.46 3.99
C ALA A 44 3.64 -16.13 4.07
N GLY A 45 3.73 -15.31 3.01
CA GLY A 45 3.06 -14.00 2.92
C GLY A 45 3.76 -12.86 3.67
N THR A 46 4.78 -13.14 4.49
CA THR A 46 5.50 -12.11 5.26
C THR A 46 6.80 -11.74 4.55
N PRO A 47 7.10 -10.44 4.35
CA PRO A 47 8.39 -10.00 3.86
C PRO A 47 9.48 -10.27 4.90
N GLN A 48 10.56 -10.90 4.47
CA GLN A 48 11.76 -11.17 5.25
C GLN A 48 12.99 -10.63 4.52
N LEU A 49 13.96 -10.14 5.27
CA LEU A 49 15.25 -9.66 4.78
C LEU A 49 16.27 -10.78 4.94
N VAL A 50 17.03 -11.06 3.89
CA VAL A 50 18.15 -12.02 3.92
C VAL A 50 19.39 -11.31 3.40
N ALA A 51 20.46 -11.31 4.18
CA ALA A 51 21.77 -10.79 3.79
C ALA A 51 22.78 -11.94 3.69
N GLY A 52 23.45 -12.09 2.55
CA GLY A 52 24.49 -13.11 2.42
C GLY A 52 23.96 -14.55 2.53
N ALA A 53 24.65 -15.34 3.36
CA ALA A 53 24.23 -16.67 3.79
C ALA A 53 23.57 -16.66 5.19
N GLY A 54 23.20 -15.48 5.70
CA GLY A 54 22.59 -15.32 7.01
C GLY A 54 21.16 -15.85 7.08
N GLU A 55 20.68 -16.03 8.31
CA GLU A 55 19.29 -16.39 8.57
C GLU A 55 18.34 -15.25 8.15
N PRO A 56 17.16 -15.57 7.58
CA PRO A 56 16.14 -14.58 7.29
C PRO A 56 15.69 -13.85 8.55
N ARG A 57 15.63 -12.53 8.48
CA ARG A 57 15.09 -11.64 9.52
C ARG A 57 13.74 -11.09 9.07
N ALA A 58 12.84 -10.81 10.00
CA ALA A 58 11.56 -10.21 9.65
C ALA A 58 11.79 -8.76 9.17
N ALA A 59 11.21 -8.39 8.02
CA ALA A 59 11.23 -6.98 7.59
C ALA A 59 10.30 -6.12 8.46
N GLY A 60 9.33 -6.73 9.16
CA GLY A 60 8.39 -6.03 10.04
C GLY A 60 7.55 -4.95 9.33
N PRO A 61 6.54 -4.38 10.00
CA PRO A 61 5.83 -3.20 9.50
C PRO A 61 6.62 -1.89 9.70
N LEU A 62 7.69 -1.93 10.50
CA LEU A 62 8.52 -0.78 10.87
C LEU A 62 9.97 -0.93 10.35
N GLY A 63 10.18 -1.61 9.22
CA GLY A 63 11.52 -1.79 8.64
C GLY A 63 12.34 -2.94 9.23
N GLY A 64 12.03 -3.35 10.45
CA GLY A 64 12.66 -4.50 11.11
C GLY A 64 14.15 -4.24 11.30
N ASP A 65 14.97 -5.29 11.20
CA ASP A 65 16.40 -5.19 11.50
C ASP A 65 17.24 -4.71 10.29
N LEU A 66 16.68 -3.92 9.37
CA LEU A 66 17.39 -3.50 8.16
C LEU A 66 18.64 -2.68 8.49
N SER A 67 18.56 -1.76 9.45
CA SER A 67 19.67 -0.92 9.91
C SER A 67 20.86 -1.75 10.42
N GLU A 68 20.59 -2.88 11.09
CA GLU A 68 21.62 -3.83 11.51
C GLU A 68 22.23 -4.59 10.32
N LEU A 69 21.41 -4.98 9.34
CA LEU A 69 21.88 -5.72 8.16
C LEU A 69 22.74 -4.87 7.23
N VAL A 70 22.48 -3.56 7.14
CA VAL A 70 23.23 -2.63 6.28
C VAL A 70 24.29 -1.83 7.03
N ALA A 71 24.57 -2.16 8.29
CA ALA A 71 25.45 -1.38 9.18
C ALA A 71 26.89 -1.18 8.64
N ASP A 72 27.36 -2.06 7.75
CA ASP A 72 28.68 -1.97 7.12
C ASP A 72 28.82 -0.87 6.06
N VAL A 73 27.72 -0.19 5.72
CA VAL A 73 27.66 0.90 4.73
C VAL A 73 26.95 2.08 5.39
N PRO A 74 27.68 3.07 5.94
CA PRO A 74 27.10 4.15 6.74
C PRO A 74 25.92 4.86 6.08
N LEU A 75 26.05 5.21 4.79
CA LEU A 75 24.97 5.89 4.06
C LEU A 75 23.72 5.03 3.92
N ALA A 76 23.85 3.71 3.72
CA ALA A 76 22.71 2.81 3.68
C ALA A 76 22.02 2.71 5.04
N LYS A 77 22.82 2.69 6.12
CA LYS A 77 22.33 2.68 7.50
C LYS A 77 21.54 3.95 7.82
N ASP A 78 22.04 5.12 7.45
CA ASP A 78 21.36 6.40 7.67
C ASP A 78 19.95 6.41 7.03
N HIS A 79 19.83 5.87 5.80
CA HIS A 79 18.52 5.71 5.15
C HIS A 79 17.63 4.68 5.85
N ALA A 80 18.19 3.57 6.33
CA ALA A 80 17.40 2.56 7.05
C ALA A 80 16.84 3.12 8.38
N GLU A 81 17.64 3.86 9.14
CA GLU A 81 17.21 4.51 10.40
C GLU A 81 16.17 5.61 10.15
N ALA A 82 16.37 6.45 9.13
CA ALA A 82 15.36 7.44 8.73
C ALA A 82 14.03 6.78 8.33
N GLY A 83 14.09 5.68 7.58
CA GLY A 83 12.92 4.88 7.22
C GLY A 83 12.19 4.33 8.45
N GLU A 84 12.92 3.84 9.47
CA GLU A 84 12.36 3.34 10.72
C GLU A 84 11.65 4.45 11.53
N GLU A 85 12.30 5.61 11.67
CA GLU A 85 11.71 6.78 12.33
C GLU A 85 10.40 7.22 11.65
N GLU A 86 10.43 7.35 10.32
CA GLU A 86 9.24 7.70 9.55
C GLU A 86 8.13 6.64 9.65
N ALA A 87 8.49 5.35 9.69
CA ALA A 87 7.52 4.28 9.88
C ALA A 87 6.80 4.42 11.24
N VAL A 88 7.55 4.69 12.31
CA VAL A 88 6.97 4.91 13.65
C VAL A 88 6.07 6.15 13.66
N ILE A 89 6.52 7.27 13.09
CA ILE A 89 5.72 8.49 12.97
C ILE A 89 4.42 8.20 12.20
N SER A 90 4.51 7.48 11.08
CA SER A 90 3.36 7.13 10.25
C SER A 90 2.33 6.29 11.02
N LEU A 91 2.79 5.33 11.84
CA LEU A 91 1.93 4.49 12.66
C LEU A 91 1.21 5.32 13.73
N VAL A 92 1.91 6.22 14.40
CA VAL A 92 1.33 7.11 15.42
C VAL A 92 0.27 8.03 14.80
N LEU A 93 0.57 8.63 13.64
CA LEU A 93 -0.38 9.46 12.89
C LEU A 93 -1.62 8.67 12.45
N ALA A 94 -1.41 7.45 11.94
CA ALA A 94 -2.48 6.57 11.52
C ALA A 94 -3.41 6.19 12.70
N ILE A 95 -2.84 5.83 13.85
CA ILE A 95 -3.62 5.53 15.08
C ILE A 95 -4.39 6.77 15.53
N GLY A 96 -3.73 7.93 15.57
CA GLY A 96 -4.37 9.21 15.93
C GLY A 96 -5.54 9.53 15.02
N GLY A 97 -5.34 9.44 13.71
CA GLY A 97 -6.40 9.65 12.72
C GLY A 97 -7.54 8.63 12.83
N ALA A 98 -7.21 7.36 13.04
CA ALA A 98 -8.19 6.27 13.18
C ALA A 98 -9.05 6.39 14.45
N VAL A 99 -8.57 7.05 15.50
CA VAL A 99 -9.34 7.33 16.71
C VAL A 99 -10.14 8.64 16.58
N VAL A 100 -9.50 9.71 16.11
CA VAL A 100 -10.10 11.05 16.07
C VAL A 100 -11.22 11.14 15.03
N LEU A 101 -11.07 10.51 13.86
CA LEU A 101 -12.07 10.58 12.79
C LEU A 101 -13.43 9.98 13.19
N PRO A 102 -13.52 8.75 13.75
CA PRO A 102 -14.79 8.19 14.20
C PRO A 102 -15.43 8.97 15.35
N VAL A 103 -14.63 9.52 16.27
CA VAL A 103 -15.15 10.37 17.36
C VAL A 103 -15.80 11.62 16.78
N GLY A 104 -15.10 12.34 15.90
CA GLY A 104 -15.67 13.52 15.22
C GLY A 104 -16.93 13.18 14.43
N THR A 105 -16.88 12.09 13.66
CA THR A 105 -18.03 11.63 12.85
C THR A 105 -19.24 11.30 13.73
N THR A 106 -19.02 10.68 14.89
CA THR A 106 -20.08 10.34 15.84
C THR A 106 -20.71 11.60 16.42
N LEU A 107 -19.91 12.62 16.76
CA LEU A 107 -20.44 13.90 17.25
C LEU A 107 -21.29 14.62 16.20
N VAL A 108 -20.85 14.63 14.93
CA VAL A 108 -21.65 15.18 13.82
C VAL A 108 -22.97 14.43 13.68
N LEU A 109 -22.95 13.10 13.79
CA LEU A 109 -24.15 12.29 13.67
C LEU A 109 -25.13 12.57 14.82
N ILE A 110 -24.65 12.62 16.06
CA ILE A 110 -25.48 12.98 17.23
C ILE A 110 -26.06 14.38 17.04
N ASP A 111 -25.25 15.35 16.63
CA ASP A 111 -25.71 16.73 16.40
C ASP A 111 -26.81 16.81 15.33
N SER A 112 -26.66 16.06 14.24
CA SER A 112 -27.66 16.05 13.16
C SER A 112 -29.03 15.51 13.60
N VAL A 113 -29.08 14.71 14.65
CA VAL A 113 -30.33 14.17 15.23
C VAL A 113 -30.93 15.16 16.24
N ASP A 114 -30.10 15.74 17.09
CA ASP A 114 -30.56 16.63 18.17
C ASP A 114 -30.87 18.05 17.68
N ASN A 115 -30.19 18.52 16.62
CA ASN A 115 -30.29 19.87 16.07
C ASN A 115 -30.54 19.83 14.54
N PRO A 116 -31.72 19.37 14.08
CA PRO A 116 -31.98 19.21 12.65
C PRO A 116 -32.01 20.53 11.86
N ASP A 117 -32.29 21.64 12.52
CA ASP A 117 -32.46 22.96 11.89
C ASP A 117 -31.17 23.79 11.82
N GLY A 118 -30.04 23.30 12.36
CA GLY A 118 -28.79 24.05 12.35
C GLY A 118 -27.60 23.36 13.00
N LEU A 119 -26.42 23.97 12.87
CA LEU A 119 -25.17 23.44 13.42
C LEU A 119 -24.97 23.93 14.86
N SER A 120 -24.94 23.02 15.84
CA SER A 120 -24.59 23.38 17.21
C SER A 120 -23.07 23.47 17.41
N PRO A 121 -22.59 24.03 18.54
CA PRO A 121 -21.16 23.96 18.90
C PRO A 121 -20.61 22.53 18.93
N THR A 122 -21.42 21.54 19.32
CA THR A 122 -21.02 20.12 19.32
C THR A 122 -20.83 19.59 17.90
N GLY A 123 -21.74 19.94 16.98
CA GLY A 123 -21.59 19.60 15.56
C GLY A 123 -20.37 20.25 14.93
N ALA A 124 -20.13 21.53 15.22
CA ALA A 124 -18.95 22.24 14.74
C ALA A 124 -17.64 21.58 15.24
N LEU A 125 -17.58 21.19 16.52
CA LEU A 125 -16.48 20.41 17.07
C LEU A 125 -16.34 19.06 16.37
N GLY A 126 -17.44 18.36 16.12
CA GLY A 126 -17.47 17.09 15.40
C GLY A 126 -16.90 17.19 13.99
N ILE A 127 -17.27 18.24 13.25
CA ILE A 127 -16.71 18.53 11.91
C ILE A 127 -15.22 18.77 12.01
N GLY A 128 -14.79 19.60 12.97
CA GLY A 128 -13.37 19.89 13.21
C GLY A 128 -12.54 18.63 13.50
N LEU A 129 -13.04 17.76 14.40
CA LEU A 129 -12.40 16.49 14.72
C LEU A 129 -12.40 15.53 13.52
N THR A 130 -13.51 15.44 12.77
CA THR A 130 -13.55 14.62 11.55
C THR A 130 -12.48 15.05 10.55
N ALA A 131 -12.38 16.36 10.28
CA ALA A 131 -11.38 16.92 9.38
C ALA A 131 -9.95 16.71 9.90
N ALA A 132 -9.71 16.92 11.19
CA ALA A 132 -8.40 16.68 11.81
C ALA A 132 -7.99 15.20 11.73
N GLY A 133 -8.92 14.27 12.02
CA GLY A 133 -8.68 12.85 11.91
C GLY A 133 -8.36 12.41 10.48
N ALA A 134 -9.08 12.93 9.49
CA ALA A 134 -8.79 12.68 8.08
C ALA A 134 -7.41 13.21 7.68
N ALA A 135 -7.04 14.42 8.11
CA ALA A 135 -5.74 15.01 7.85
C ALA A 135 -4.59 14.17 8.46
N LEU A 136 -4.77 13.66 9.69
CA LEU A 136 -3.80 12.77 10.33
C LEU A 136 -3.62 11.45 9.56
N LEU A 137 -4.71 10.87 9.04
CA LEU A 137 -4.63 9.66 8.21
C LEU A 137 -3.86 9.91 6.91
N VAL A 138 -4.12 11.03 6.23
CA VAL A 138 -3.39 11.41 5.00
C VAL A 138 -1.91 11.63 5.31
N ALA A 139 -1.60 12.37 6.37
CA ALA A 139 -0.22 12.60 6.80
C ALA A 139 0.49 11.28 7.13
N GLY A 140 -0.17 10.40 7.89
CA GLY A 140 0.34 9.06 8.20
C GLY A 140 0.63 8.24 6.95
N LEU A 141 -0.30 8.22 5.98
CA LEU A 141 -0.08 7.51 4.72
C LEU A 141 1.09 8.08 3.92
N SER A 142 1.19 9.41 3.81
CA SER A 142 2.31 10.06 3.11
C SER A 142 3.66 9.73 3.75
N THR A 143 3.76 9.77 5.08
CA THR A 143 4.98 9.40 5.79
C THR A 143 5.28 7.89 5.65
N ALA A 144 4.27 7.03 5.64
CA ALA A 144 4.47 5.59 5.41
C ALA A 144 5.05 5.29 4.02
N LEU A 145 4.60 6.02 2.99
CA LEU A 145 5.15 5.90 1.64
C LEU A 145 6.59 6.42 1.54
N SER A 146 6.90 7.50 2.25
CA SER A 146 8.27 8.05 2.35
C SER A 146 9.23 7.04 3.03
N SER A 147 8.79 6.44 4.13
CA SER A 147 9.53 5.39 4.85
C SER A 147 9.90 4.22 3.92
N GLN A 148 8.98 3.79 3.05
CA GLN A 148 9.26 2.72 2.09
C GLN A 148 10.35 3.12 1.09
N ALA A 149 10.37 4.37 0.61
CA ALA A 149 11.42 4.85 -0.27
C ALA A 149 12.80 4.77 0.41
N HIS A 150 12.88 5.21 1.67
CA HIS A 150 14.09 5.09 2.47
C HIS A 150 14.59 3.64 2.62
N TYR A 151 13.71 2.67 2.82
CA TYR A 151 14.11 1.26 2.87
C TYR A 151 14.64 0.73 1.53
N TYR A 152 14.03 1.11 0.40
CA TYR A 152 14.53 0.71 -0.91
C TYR A 152 15.89 1.35 -1.20
N ASP A 153 16.08 2.61 -0.86
CA ASP A 153 17.35 3.32 -1.03
C ASP A 153 18.45 2.69 -0.17
N ALA A 154 18.15 2.34 1.09
CA ALA A 154 19.10 1.64 1.96
C ALA A 154 19.56 0.30 1.35
N ILE A 155 18.63 -0.50 0.82
CA ILE A 155 18.94 -1.78 0.17
C ILE A 155 19.79 -1.56 -1.09
N ASN A 156 19.44 -0.58 -1.92
CA ASN A 156 20.15 -0.27 -3.17
C ASN A 156 21.59 0.20 -2.87
N LEU A 157 21.76 1.18 -1.98
CA LEU A 157 23.08 1.70 -1.59
C LEU A 157 23.97 0.61 -0.99
N TYR A 158 23.41 -0.26 -0.14
CA TYR A 158 24.14 -1.39 0.39
C TYR A 158 24.57 -2.37 -0.71
N ASN A 159 23.65 -2.72 -1.61
CA ASN A 159 23.92 -3.66 -2.68
C ASN A 159 24.94 -3.12 -3.69
N ASP A 160 24.90 -1.84 -4.01
CA ASP A 160 25.88 -1.16 -4.86
C ASP A 160 27.27 -1.19 -4.19
N ALA A 161 27.35 -0.86 -2.91
CA ALA A 161 28.61 -0.93 -2.16
C ALA A 161 29.18 -2.37 -2.10
N MET A 162 28.34 -3.38 -1.95
CA MET A 162 28.76 -4.78 -1.98
C MET A 162 29.17 -5.24 -3.38
N TRP A 163 28.49 -4.74 -4.42
CA TRP A 163 28.83 -5.00 -5.81
C TRP A 163 30.23 -4.49 -6.10
N GLU A 164 30.54 -3.25 -5.74
CA GLU A 164 31.88 -2.66 -5.88
C GLU A 164 32.96 -3.46 -5.13
N ARG A 165 32.70 -3.80 -3.85
CA ARG A 165 33.64 -4.60 -3.04
C ARG A 165 33.90 -5.97 -3.67
N SER A 166 32.86 -6.63 -4.18
CA SER A 166 33.00 -7.93 -4.85
C SER A 166 33.80 -7.85 -6.14
N HIS A 167 33.63 -6.78 -6.94
CA HIS A 167 34.38 -6.57 -8.17
C HIS A 167 35.87 -6.32 -7.91
N VAL A 168 36.18 -5.55 -6.86
CA VAL A 168 37.57 -5.35 -6.43
C VAL A 168 38.21 -6.68 -6.03
N MET A 169 37.51 -7.52 -5.27
CA MET A 169 38.02 -8.85 -4.91
C MET A 169 38.21 -9.76 -6.13
N LEU A 170 37.26 -9.80 -7.05
CA LEU A 170 37.33 -10.64 -8.25
C LEU A 170 38.47 -10.21 -9.19
N ARG A 171 38.66 -8.89 -9.43
CA ARG A 171 39.80 -8.39 -10.21
C ARG A 171 41.14 -8.72 -9.55
N GLY A 172 41.23 -8.61 -8.22
CA GLY A 172 42.45 -8.96 -7.47
C GLY A 172 42.84 -10.43 -7.59
N GLN A 173 41.88 -11.32 -7.87
CA GLN A 173 42.11 -12.76 -8.03
C GLN A 173 42.47 -13.16 -9.47
N GLY A 174 42.59 -12.22 -10.42
CA GLY A 174 42.88 -12.51 -11.82
C GLY A 174 41.79 -13.32 -12.52
N LEU A 175 40.59 -13.39 -11.92
CA LEU A 175 39.44 -13.99 -12.58
C LEU A 175 39.08 -13.09 -13.77
N PRO A 176 38.84 -13.67 -14.96
CA PRO A 176 38.39 -12.90 -16.10
C PRO A 176 37.15 -12.12 -15.68
N GLU A 177 37.14 -10.81 -15.95
CA GLU A 177 35.96 -9.97 -15.79
C GLU A 177 34.80 -10.72 -16.42
N LEU A 178 33.75 -10.97 -15.62
CA LEU A 178 32.56 -11.66 -16.10
C LEU A 178 32.17 -10.98 -17.41
N ALA A 179 32.13 -11.76 -18.50
CA ALA A 179 31.66 -11.24 -19.77
C ALA A 179 30.35 -10.50 -19.50
N PRO A 180 30.16 -9.29 -20.07
CA PRO A 180 28.94 -8.52 -19.82
C PRO A 180 27.75 -9.46 -19.97
N GLU A 181 26.86 -9.46 -18.98
CA GLU A 181 25.68 -10.31 -19.02
C GLU A 181 25.04 -10.11 -20.40
N PRO A 182 24.81 -11.20 -21.17
CA PRO A 182 24.28 -11.06 -22.51
C PRO A 182 23.03 -10.20 -22.40
N GLU A 183 23.03 -9.10 -23.18
CA GLU A 183 21.95 -8.12 -23.18
C GLU A 183 20.63 -8.90 -23.18
N PRO A 184 19.71 -8.64 -22.23
CA PRO A 184 18.50 -9.44 -22.09
C PRO A 184 17.88 -9.55 -23.47
N ALA A 185 17.70 -10.79 -23.95
CA ALA A 185 17.16 -11.02 -25.27
C ALA A 185 15.91 -10.13 -25.40
N PRO A 186 15.76 -9.39 -26.52
CA PRO A 186 14.61 -8.51 -26.69
C PRO A 186 13.37 -9.32 -26.33
N PRO A 187 12.45 -8.75 -25.53
CA PRO A 187 11.29 -9.49 -25.05
C PRO A 187 10.70 -10.21 -26.25
N ALA A 188 10.56 -11.53 -26.14
CA ALA A 188 9.95 -12.32 -27.19
C ALA A 188 8.69 -11.56 -27.62
N PRO A 189 8.43 -11.39 -28.93
CA PRO A 189 7.25 -10.69 -29.40
C PRO A 189 6.10 -11.17 -28.55
N GLY A 190 5.50 -10.25 -27.77
CA GLY A 190 4.36 -10.61 -26.95
C GLY A 190 3.36 -11.34 -27.84
N PRO A 191 2.58 -12.30 -27.30
CA PRO A 191 1.48 -12.85 -28.08
C PRO A 191 0.76 -11.66 -28.70
N ALA A 192 0.69 -11.65 -30.04
CA ALA A 192 0.11 -10.54 -30.77
C ALA A 192 -1.19 -10.18 -30.06
N ASP A 193 -1.37 -8.91 -29.69
CA ASP A 193 -2.60 -8.46 -29.06
C ASP A 193 -3.74 -9.10 -29.83
N PRO A 194 -4.65 -9.85 -29.17
CA PRO A 194 -5.73 -10.49 -29.86
C PRO A 194 -6.39 -9.41 -30.71
N ALA A 195 -6.45 -9.65 -32.02
CA ALA A 195 -6.99 -8.70 -32.97
C ALA A 195 -8.28 -8.13 -32.36
N PRO A 196 -8.46 -6.79 -32.37
CA PRO A 196 -9.61 -6.16 -31.74
C PRO A 196 -10.84 -6.98 -32.08
N ALA A 197 -11.51 -7.53 -31.06
CA ALA A 197 -12.70 -8.32 -31.30
C ALA A 197 -13.61 -7.49 -32.21
N ALA A 198 -14.02 -8.08 -33.34
CA ALA A 198 -14.91 -7.39 -34.27
C ALA A 198 -16.03 -6.77 -33.45
N PRO A 199 -16.38 -5.48 -33.68
CA PRO A 199 -17.41 -4.82 -32.91
C PRO A 199 -18.63 -5.73 -32.91
N THR A 200 -19.05 -6.18 -31.72
CA THR A 200 -20.29 -6.92 -31.57
C THR A 200 -21.37 -6.10 -32.25
N PRO A 201 -22.19 -6.69 -33.13
CA PRO A 201 -23.31 -5.98 -33.75
C PRO A 201 -24.05 -5.25 -32.65
N SER A 202 -24.17 -3.93 -32.77
CA SER A 202 -24.94 -3.13 -31.83
C SER A 202 -26.30 -3.81 -31.67
N ASP A 203 -26.66 -4.18 -30.43
CA ASP A 203 -27.99 -4.71 -30.16
C ASP A 203 -29.02 -3.77 -30.82
N PRO A 204 -29.98 -4.30 -31.59
CA PRO A 204 -30.98 -3.48 -32.24
C PRO A 204 -31.63 -2.62 -31.16
N ALA A 205 -31.53 -1.30 -31.32
CA ALA A 205 -32.05 -0.34 -30.38
C ALA A 205 -33.49 -0.72 -30.03
N MET A 206 -33.70 -1.19 -28.79
CA MET A 206 -35.05 -1.43 -28.29
C MET A 206 -35.80 -0.12 -28.46
N ALA A 207 -36.84 -0.16 -29.29
CA ALA A 207 -37.76 0.94 -29.42
C ALA A 207 -38.23 1.33 -28.01
N PRO A 208 -38.21 2.64 -27.66
CA PRO A 208 -38.67 3.07 -26.36
C PRO A 208 -40.10 2.57 -26.14
N PRO A 209 -40.43 2.06 -24.93
CA PRO A 209 -41.78 1.62 -24.64
C PRO A 209 -42.77 2.77 -24.87
N PRO A 210 -43.98 2.49 -25.40
CA PRO A 210 -44.99 3.50 -25.60
C PRO A 210 -45.25 4.21 -24.27
N ARG A 211 -45.17 5.54 -24.27
CA ARG A 211 -45.58 6.37 -23.13
C ARG A 211 -47.09 6.21 -22.98
N ASP A 212 -47.52 5.56 -21.92
CA ASP A 212 -48.93 5.59 -21.50
C ASP A 212 -49.30 7.04 -21.19
N GLY A 213 -50.08 7.63 -22.10
CA GLY A 213 -50.63 8.98 -22.01
C GLY A 213 -51.73 9.10 -20.96
N SER A 214 -51.46 8.69 -19.72
CA SER A 214 -52.32 8.97 -18.58
C SER A 214 -52.09 10.40 -18.11
N THR A 215 -52.66 11.34 -18.85
CA THR A 215 -53.01 12.67 -18.34
C THR A 215 -54.15 12.50 -17.35
N GLY A 216 -53.82 12.30 -16.07
CA GLY A 216 -54.77 12.46 -14.97
C GLY A 216 -54.84 13.93 -14.55
N PRO A 217 -56.04 14.53 -14.42
CA PRO A 217 -56.19 15.90 -13.98
C PRO A 217 -56.34 15.96 -12.45
N TYR A 218 -55.75 17.02 -11.87
CA TYR A 218 -55.86 17.49 -10.48
C TYR A 218 -55.05 16.74 -9.41
#